data_AF-A0A7Y7MBD0-F1
#
_entry.id   AF-A0A7Y7MBD0-F1
#
_cell.length_a   1.000
_cell.length_b   1.000
_cell.length_c   1.000
_cell.angle_alpha   90.00
_cell.angle_beta   90.00
_cell.angle_gamma   90.00
#
_symmetry.space_group_name_H-M   'P 1'
#
loop_
_entity.id
_entity.type
_entity.pdbx_description
1 polymer ?
#
loop_
_entity_poly.entity_id
_entity_poly.type
_entity_poly.pdbx_seq_one_letter_code
_entity_poly.pdbx_strand_id
1 'polypeptide(L)'
;MFVREANVLVPRKAYFFDKVLLNLAKFIYGRCTGLIANSKDTLMSLHKVGINNSSSTIISNPVFFKEDADKYYLKNKIKKSDSVIKVVAIGRLHEQKDFKTLLKAISIVDWIPMI
;
A
#
# COMPACT_ATOMS: atom_id res chain seq x y z
N MET A 1 12.89 21.49 -5.55
CA MET A 1 11.65 20.68 -5.66
C MET A 1 11.78 19.45 -4.79
N PHE A 2 10.86 19.21 -3.86
CA PHE A 2 10.78 17.95 -3.11
C PHE A 2 9.78 17.02 -3.79
N VAL A 3 10.12 15.73 -3.85
CA VAL A 3 9.22 14.71 -4.41
C VAL A 3 8.88 13.70 -3.32
N ARG A 4 7.60 13.31 -3.24
CA ARG A 4 7.12 12.32 -2.29
C ARG A 4 6.66 11.07 -3.04
N GLU A 5 7.17 9.91 -2.64
CA GLU A 5 6.76 8.62 -3.21
C GLU A 5 6.09 7.74 -2.15
N ALA A 6 4.99 7.11 -2.55
CA ALA A 6 4.19 6.24 -1.71
C ALA A 6 4.08 4.80 -2.24
N ASN A 7 4.58 4.55 -3.45
CA ASN A 7 4.49 3.27 -4.13
C ASN A 7 5.88 2.67 -4.33
N VAL A 8 5.93 1.35 -4.12
CA VAL A 8 7.11 0.55 -4.48
C VAL A 8 7.24 0.56 -5.99
N LEU A 9 8.40 0.97 -6.49
CA LEU A 9 8.71 0.90 -7.91
C LEU A 9 9.27 -0.48 -8.23
N VAL A 10 8.46 -1.32 -8.88
CA VAL A 10 8.87 -2.65 -9.31
C VAL A 10 9.21 -2.62 -10.79
N PRO A 11 10.44 -2.94 -11.21
CA PRO A 11 10.78 -3.03 -12.63
C PRO A 11 9.95 -4.15 -13.27
N ARG A 12 9.06 -3.77 -14.19
CA ARG A 12 8.27 -4.73 -14.99
C ARG A 12 9.13 -5.32 -16.11
N LYS A 13 8.82 -6.55 -16.54
CA LYS A 13 9.49 -7.19 -17.66
C LYS A 13 9.18 -6.46 -18.98
N ALA A 14 10.14 -5.63 -19.38
CA ALA A 14 10.68 -5.46 -20.74
C ALA A 14 9.75 -5.01 -21.89
N TYR A 15 8.88 -4.02 -21.69
CA TYR A 15 8.39 -3.23 -22.82
C TYR A 15 9.21 -1.94 -22.98
N PHE A 16 9.34 -1.46 -24.23
CA PHE A 16 10.06 -0.21 -24.53
C PHE A 16 9.54 0.97 -23.69
N PHE A 17 8.22 1.07 -23.56
CA PHE A 17 7.57 2.11 -22.75
C PHE A 17 7.95 2.05 -21.27
N ASP A 18 8.08 0.85 -20.68
CA ASP A 18 8.49 0.72 -19.27
C ASP A 18 9.91 1.26 -19.06
N LYS A 19 10.81 1.02 -20.02
CA LYS A 19 12.18 1.57 -19.99
C LYS A 19 12.18 3.09 -20.12
N VAL A 20 11.38 3.63 -21.03
CA VAL A 20 11.23 5.09 -21.21
C VAL A 20 10.69 5.73 -19.93
N LEU A 21 9.62 5.18 -19.37
CA LEU A 21 9.03 5.68 -18.11
C LEU A 21 10.03 5.60 -16.96
N LEU A 22 10.79 4.50 -16.85
CA LEU A 22 11.81 4.36 -15.82
C LEU A 22 12.94 5.38 -15.98
N ASN A 23 13.39 5.63 -17.21
CA ASN A 23 14.43 6.62 -17.48
C ASN A 23 13.91 8.04 -17.21
N LEU A 24 12.66 8.33 -17.56
CA LEU A 24 12.02 9.61 -17.25
C LEU A 24 11.90 9.80 -15.73
N ALA A 25 11.50 8.76 -15.00
CA ALA A 25 11.49 8.79 -13.54
C ALA A 25 12.89 9.10 -13.00
N LYS A 26 13.92 8.34 -13.39
CA LYS A 26 15.32 8.60 -12.99
C LYS A 26 15.73 10.05 -13.25
N PHE A 27 15.38 10.60 -14.41
CA PHE A 27 15.68 11.97 -14.77
C PHE A 27 15.01 12.99 -13.83
N ILE A 28 13.72 12.79 -13.51
CA ILE A 28 12.95 13.67 -12.64
C ILE A 28 13.46 13.58 -11.19
N TYR A 29 13.60 12.36 -10.64
CA TYR A 29 14.06 12.16 -9.26
C TYR A 29 15.53 12.55 -9.07
N GLY A 30 16.38 12.40 -10.10
CA GLY A 30 17.77 12.87 -10.05
C GLY A 30 17.90 14.39 -9.99
N ARG A 31 16.84 15.13 -10.34
CA ARG A 31 16.79 16.61 -10.28
C ARG A 31 16.02 17.15 -9.07
N CYS A 32 15.48 16.30 -8.21
CA CYS A 32 14.81 16.79 -7.02
C CYS A 32 15.82 17.19 -5.93
N THR A 33 15.47 18.23 -5.18
CA THR A 33 16.26 18.72 -4.03
C THR A 33 16.25 17.71 -2.89
N GLY A 34 15.15 16.98 -2.75
CA GLY A 34 15.03 15.90 -1.79
C GLY A 34 13.90 14.93 -2.13
N LEU A 35 14.04 13.72 -1.63
CA LEU A 35 13.14 12.60 -1.84
C LEU A 35 12.53 12.18 -0.50
N ILE A 36 11.21 12.14 -0.43
CA ILE A 36 10.47 11.68 0.76
C ILE A 36 9.79 10.34 0.41
N ALA A 37 10.25 9.25 1.01
CA ALA A 37 9.60 7.94 0.88
C ALA A 37 8.62 7.72 2.05
N ASN A 38 7.49 7.06 1.81
CA ASN A 38 6.53 6.72 2.88
C ASN A 38 6.95 5.51 3.74
N SER A 39 7.94 4.73 3.30
CA SER A 39 8.44 3.56 4.01
C SER A 39 9.85 3.23 3.56
N LYS A 40 10.53 2.36 4.33
CA LYS A 40 11.84 1.82 3.96
C LYS A 40 11.77 1.04 2.64
N ASP A 41 10.70 0.28 2.42
CA ASP A 41 10.54 -0.53 1.21
C ASP A 41 10.42 0.34 -0.04
N THR A 42 9.67 1.44 0.05
CA THR A 42 9.56 2.41 -1.05
C THR A 42 10.93 3.00 -1.38
N LEU A 43 11.69 3.45 -0.38
CA LEU A 43 13.03 4.00 -0.60
C LEU A 43 13.97 2.96 -1.22
N MET A 44 13.99 1.74 -0.68
CA MET A 44 14.81 0.65 -1.21
C MET A 44 14.42 0.29 -2.65
N SER A 45 13.14 0.34 -3.00
CA SER A 45 12.69 0.07 -4.37
C SER A 45 13.20 1.12 -5.37
N LEU A 46 13.23 2.40 -4.97
CA LEU A 46 13.80 3.48 -5.77
C LEU A 46 15.31 3.30 -5.96
N HIS A 47 16.04 2.95 -4.90
CA HIS A 47 17.48 2.68 -4.98
C HIS A 47 17.79 1.49 -5.89
N LYS A 48 17.00 0.41 -5.79
CA LYS A 48 17.15 -0.79 -6.64
C LYS A 48 17.03 -0.47 -8.12
N VAL A 49 16.23 0.53 -8.49
CA VAL A 49 16.11 0.96 -9.89
C VAL A 49 17.09 2.07 -10.25
N GLY A 50 18.00 2.46 -9.37
CA GLY A 50 19.06 3.46 -9.63
C GLY A 50 18.65 4.91 -9.36
N ILE A 51 17.56 5.14 -8.64
CA ILE A 51 17.18 6.46 -8.14
C ILE A 51 17.84 6.64 -6.76
N ASN A 52 19.04 7.22 -6.74
CA ASN A 52 19.82 7.44 -5.53
C ASN A 52 19.93 8.96 -5.29
N ASN A 53 19.06 9.50 -4.43
CA ASN A 53 19.12 10.90 -4.03
C ASN A 53 19.82 11.01 -2.66
N SER A 54 20.88 11.82 -2.57
CA SER A 54 21.65 12.02 -1.34
C SER A 54 20.83 12.68 -0.22
N SER A 55 19.79 13.43 -0.58
CA SER A 55 18.82 14.04 0.33
C SER A 55 17.52 13.24 0.35
N SER A 56 17.62 11.96 0.74
CA SER A 56 16.44 11.10 0.91
C SER A 56 16.07 10.94 2.38
N THR A 57 14.77 10.94 2.68
CA THR A 57 14.24 10.73 4.03
C THR A 57 12.97 9.88 3.99
N ILE A 58 12.66 9.23 5.10
CA ILE A 58 11.45 8.43 5.26
C ILE A 58 10.47 9.20 6.15
N ILE A 59 9.30 9.54 5.60
CA ILE A 59 8.20 10.15 6.34
C ILE A 59 6.92 9.34 6.08
N SER A 60 6.57 8.49 7.05
CA SER A 60 5.39 7.63 7.01
C SER A 60 4.09 8.42 6.90
N ASN A 61 3.05 7.79 6.34
CA ASN A 61 1.71 8.37 6.36
C ASN A 61 1.21 8.46 7.81
N PRO A 62 0.73 9.63 8.27
CA PRO A 62 0.15 9.73 9.59
C PRO A 62 -1.13 8.90 9.68
N VAL A 63 -1.33 8.25 10.81
CA VAL A 63 -2.60 7.61 11.18
C VAL A 63 -3.16 8.41 12.35
N PHE A 64 -4.23 9.16 12.09
CA PHE A 64 -4.89 9.94 13.13
C PHE A 64 -5.85 9.03 13.90
N PHE A 65 -5.45 8.64 15.10
CA PHE A 65 -6.37 8.08 16.07
C PHE A 65 -7.08 9.24 16.74
N LYS A 66 -8.21 9.69 16.19
CA LYS A 66 -9.09 10.58 16.96
C LYS A 66 -9.63 9.79 18.15
N GLU A 67 -9.69 10.43 19.31
CA GLU A 67 -10.45 9.98 20.48
C GLU A 67 -11.92 9.66 20.13
N ASP A 68 -12.43 10.17 18.99
CA ASP A 68 -13.76 9.89 18.43
C ASP A 68 -13.87 8.59 17.60
N ALA A 69 -12.81 7.79 17.41
CA ALA A 69 -12.94 6.51 16.70
C ALA A 69 -14.01 5.62 17.36
N ASP A 70 -14.06 5.64 18.69
CA ASP A 70 -15.09 4.96 19.49
C ASP A 70 -16.50 5.53 19.26
N LYS A 71 -16.61 6.84 19.01
CA LYS A 71 -17.88 7.55 18.74
C LYS A 71 -18.49 7.16 17.40
N TYR A 72 -17.66 6.84 16.40
CA TYR A 72 -18.11 6.30 15.11
C TYR A 72 -18.39 4.79 15.17
N TYR A 73 -17.59 4.03 15.94
CA TYR A 73 -17.82 2.60 16.17
C TYR A 73 -19.16 2.32 16.87
N LEU A 74 -19.58 3.20 17.79
CA LEU A 74 -20.82 3.04 18.56
C LEU A 74 -22.09 3.40 17.79
N LYS A 75 -22.01 4.16 16.69
CA LYS A 75 -23.19 4.62 15.95
C LYS A 75 -23.78 3.56 15.03
N ASN A 76 -22.94 2.63 14.55
CA ASN A 76 -23.38 1.44 13.84
C ASN A 76 -23.21 0.26 14.78
N LYS A 77 -24.28 -0.14 15.47
CA LYS A 77 -24.32 -1.39 16.24
C LYS A 77 -24.12 -2.57 15.27
N ILE A 78 -22.86 -2.86 14.94
CA ILE A 78 -22.48 -4.12 14.34
C ILE A 78 -22.88 -5.16 15.38
N LYS A 79 -24.01 -5.84 15.17
CA LYS A 79 -24.45 -6.92 16.05
C LYS A 79 -23.29 -7.90 16.17
N LYS A 80 -22.71 -8.01 17.37
CA LYS A 80 -21.86 -9.15 17.71
C LYS A 80 -22.76 -10.37 17.58
N SER A 81 -22.48 -11.20 16.59
CA SER A 81 -23.08 -12.52 16.44
C SER A 81 -21.97 -13.44 16.82
N ASP A 82 -22.16 -14.21 17.90
CA ASP A 82 -21.09 -14.97 18.54
C ASP A 82 -20.65 -16.20 17.73
N SER A 83 -21.29 -16.45 16.58
CA SER A 83 -21.07 -17.62 15.73
C SER A 83 -20.52 -17.32 14.32
N VAL A 84 -20.15 -16.08 13.98
CA VAL A 84 -19.71 -15.72 12.61
C VAL A 84 -18.38 -14.98 12.59
N ILE A 85 -17.39 -15.54 11.88
CA ILE A 85 -16.13 -14.87 11.57
C ILE A 85 -16.39 -13.74 10.57
N LYS A 86 -16.07 -12.50 10.95
CA LYS A 86 -16.18 -11.33 10.07
C LYS A 86 -14.81 -10.96 9.53
N VAL A 87 -14.65 -11.10 8.22
CA VAL A 87 -13.44 -10.67 7.50
C VAL A 87 -13.73 -9.33 6.83
N VAL A 88 -12.89 -8.33 7.09
CA VAL A 88 -12.98 -7.00 6.48
C VAL A 88 -11.68 -6.72 5.75
N ALA A 89 -11.78 -6.46 4.45
CA ALA A 89 -10.66 -6.04 3.62
C ALA A 89 -10.95 -4.65 3.06
N ILE A 90 -10.03 -3.71 3.29
CA ILE A 90 -10.20 -2.30 2.93
C ILE A 90 -9.12 -1.91 1.92
N GLY A 91 -9.55 -1.44 0.76
CA GLY A 91 -8.65 -0.98 -0.30
C GLY A 91 -9.40 -0.67 -1.59
N ARG A 92 -8.74 0.01 -2.52
CA ARG A 92 -9.26 0.21 -3.89
C ARG A 92 -9.33 -1.13 -4.61
N LEU A 93 -10.38 -1.34 -5.40
CA LEU A 93 -10.50 -2.50 -6.28
C LEU A 93 -9.45 -2.41 -7.40
N HIS A 94 -8.26 -2.94 -7.11
CA HIS A 94 -7.10 -2.92 -7.99
C HIS A 94 -6.30 -4.21 -7.81
N GLU A 95 -5.69 -4.71 -8.88
CA GLU A 95 -4.97 -5.99 -8.88
C GLU A 95 -3.90 -6.08 -7.78
N GLN A 96 -3.19 -4.97 -7.52
CA GLN A 96 -2.19 -4.87 -6.46
C GLN A 96 -2.72 -5.22 -5.05
N LYS A 97 -4.03 -5.07 -4.80
CA LYS A 97 -4.64 -5.42 -3.51
C LYS A 97 -5.05 -6.88 -3.40
N ASP A 98 -5.02 -7.62 -4.51
CA ASP A 98 -5.22 -9.06 -4.59
C ASP A 98 -6.44 -9.59 -3.80
N PHE A 99 -7.59 -8.93 -3.95
CA PHE A 99 -8.85 -9.39 -3.38
C PHE A 99 -9.24 -10.79 -3.89
N LYS A 100 -8.73 -11.21 -5.05
CA LYS A 100 -8.97 -12.55 -5.60
C LYS A 100 -8.38 -13.64 -4.70
N THR A 101 -7.17 -13.45 -4.18
CA THR A 101 -6.57 -14.40 -3.24
C THR A 101 -7.35 -14.45 -1.94
N LEU A 102 -7.85 -13.32 -1.44
CA LEU A 102 -8.75 -13.30 -0.28
C LEU A 102 -10.02 -14.13 -0.52
N LEU A 103 -10.68 -13.95 -1.66
CA LEU A 103 -11.89 -14.73 -2.00
C LEU A 103 -11.61 -16.23 -2.10
N LYS A 104 -10.46 -16.60 -2.71
CA LYS A 104 -10.01 -18.00 -2.74
C LYS A 104 -9.76 -18.54 -1.33
N ALA A 105 -9.12 -17.75 -0.47
CA ALA A 105 -8.90 -18.13 0.92
C ALA A 105 -10.22 -18.34 1.66
N ILE A 106 -11.22 -17.49 1.45
CA ILE A 106 -12.55 -17.66 2.04
C ILE A 106 -13.24 -18.93 1.50
N SER A 107 -13.04 -19.28 0.23
CA SER A 107 -13.65 -20.49 -0.36
C SER A 107 -13.07 -21.81 0.14
N ILE A 108 -11.86 -21.82 0.72
CA ILE A 108 -11.24 -23.03 1.29
C ILE A 108 -11.48 -23.18 2.79
N VAL A 109 -12.05 -22.15 3.43
CA VAL A 109 -12.47 -22.28 4.83
C VAL A 109 -13.74 -23.12 4.81
N ASP A 110 -13.59 -24.41 5.12
CA ASP A 110 -14.71 -25.26 5.47
C ASP A 110 -15.38 -24.63 6.69
N TRP A 111 -16.59 -24.14 6.50
CA TRP A 111 -17.41 -23.60 7.57
C TRP A 111 -17.87 -24.79 8.42
N ILE A 112 -17.02 -25.22 9.35
CA ILE A 112 -17.44 -26.15 10.39
C ILE A 112 -18.47 -25.38 11.23
N PRO A 113 -19.74 -25.81 11.28
CA PRO A 113 -20.68 -25.23 12.21
C PRO A 113 -20.11 -25.45 13.61
N MET A 114 -19.74 -24.37 14.29
CA MET A 114 -19.41 -24.42 15.71
C MET A 114 -20.71 -24.81 16.43
N ILE A 115 -20.79 -26.08 16.84
CA ILE A 115 -21.82 -26.61 17.74
C ILE A 115 -21.56 -26.08 19.14
#